data_AF-A0A843YUL6-F1
#
_entry.id   AF-A0A843YUL6-F1
#
_cell.length_a   1.000
_cell.length_b   1.000
_cell.length_c   1.000
_cell.angle_alpha   90.00
_cell.angle_beta   90.00
_cell.angle_gamma   90.00
#
_symmetry.space_group_name_H-M   'P 1'
#
loop_
_entity.id
_entity.type
_entity.pdbx_description
1 polymer ?
#
loop_
_entity_poly.entity_id
_entity_poly.type
_entity_poly.pdbx_seq_one_letter_code
_entity_poly.pdbx_strand_id
1 'polypeptide(L)'
;MKVTVRKVVCCVGVGMFIAGMSVNALAQSSTASPAPAIAVTPQSATAATKSAPKSTISTNSTISELQQLMPNGVSEMRTTYNGSYGASLLFKPDTRTYYVALFQQKNFWRVVKTASDTQAEQVYKSFVGQTEKLADVELRSLKLEADKQYTEQQIAMQETRLNALQNDVALQQQQEQSVLAQQDQGRQQAQLLSNKQQAASSELRSLQSRIRALESQQVTLNNSNLGDTNTTKK
;
A
#
# COMPACT_ATOMS: atom_id res chain seq x y z
N MET A 1 0.83 -29.63 42.59
CA MET A 1 1.00 -29.13 41.20
C MET A 1 2.04 -28.01 41.23
N LYS A 2 3.11 -28.14 40.43
CA LYS A 2 4.28 -27.25 40.43
C LYS A 2 3.99 -26.02 39.57
N VAL A 3 4.21 -24.82 40.10
CA VAL A 3 4.10 -23.56 39.36
C VAL A 3 5.50 -23.12 38.95
N THR A 4 5.73 -23.03 37.65
CA THR A 4 7.00 -22.63 37.03
C THR A 4 6.97 -21.14 36.76
N VAL A 5 7.82 -20.37 37.46
CA VAL A 5 8.04 -18.94 37.20
C VAL A 5 9.20 -18.80 36.22
N ARG A 6 8.94 -18.30 35.01
CA ARG A 6 9.98 -17.91 34.05
C ARG A 6 10.28 -16.41 34.19
N LYS A 7 11.53 -16.10 34.49
CA LYS A 7 12.12 -14.76 34.44
C LYS A 7 12.31 -14.34 32.97
N VAL A 8 11.94 -13.10 32.64
CA VAL A 8 12.32 -12.45 31.37
C VAL A 8 13.33 -11.36 31.68
N VAL A 9 14.49 -11.49 31.04
CA VAL A 9 15.64 -10.57 31.04
C VAL A 9 15.38 -9.47 30.01
N CYS A 10 15.64 -8.22 30.38
CA CYS A 10 15.64 -7.08 29.47
C CYS A 10 17.06 -6.50 29.47
N CYS A 11 17.81 -6.69 28.36
CA CYS A 11 19.09 -6.03 28.13
C CYS A 11 18.91 -5.04 26.98
N VAL A 12 19.15 -3.77 27.31
CA VAL A 12 19.22 -2.62 26.41
C VAL A 12 20.53 -2.68 25.62
N GLY A 13 20.46 -2.59 24.30
CA GLY A 13 21.61 -2.46 23.41
C GLY A 13 21.39 -1.31 22.43
N VAL A 14 21.95 -0.16 22.76
CA VAL A 14 22.03 1.03 21.90
C VAL A 14 23.13 0.79 20.86
N GLY A 15 22.78 0.88 19.57
CA GLY A 15 23.71 0.78 18.45
C GLY A 15 23.50 1.94 17.48
N MET A 16 24.39 2.92 17.56
CA MET A 16 24.55 4.11 16.71
C MET A 16 25.18 3.71 15.37
N PHE A 17 24.63 4.15 14.23
CA PHE A 17 25.41 4.33 12.99
C PHE A 17 24.84 5.45 12.11
N ILE A 18 25.77 6.17 11.49
CA ILE A 18 25.69 7.51 10.92
C ILE A 18 25.61 7.42 9.39
N ALA A 19 24.77 8.25 8.75
CA ALA A 19 24.92 8.80 7.39
C ALA A 19 23.80 9.86 7.21
N GLY A 20 23.98 11.13 6.85
CA GLY A 20 25.03 11.80 6.10
C GLY A 20 24.58 12.00 4.66
N MET A 21 23.76 13.02 4.34
CA MET A 21 23.61 13.62 2.99
C MET A 21 23.04 15.05 3.05
N SER A 22 23.70 15.95 2.33
CA SER A 22 23.46 17.39 2.18
C SER A 22 22.24 17.70 1.30
N VAL A 23 21.47 18.74 1.64
CA VAL A 23 20.39 19.27 0.78
C VAL A 23 20.82 20.62 0.21
N ASN A 24 21.13 20.63 -1.09
CA ASN A 24 21.39 21.82 -1.87
C ASN A 24 20.18 22.02 -2.80
N ALA A 25 19.26 22.92 -2.46
CA ALA A 25 18.11 23.24 -3.31
C ALA A 25 18.30 24.65 -3.89
N LEU A 26 18.73 24.67 -5.16
CA LEU A 26 18.76 25.86 -6.01
C LEU A 26 17.35 26.12 -6.58
N ALA A 27 17.10 27.42 -6.70
CA ALA A 27 15.98 28.13 -7.30
C ALA A 27 15.35 27.49 -8.55
N GLN A 28 14.04 27.71 -8.70
CA GLN A 28 13.43 27.87 -10.01
C GLN A 28 12.28 28.90 -9.97
N SER A 29 12.62 30.10 -10.41
CA SER A 29 11.72 31.08 -10.99
C SER A 29 11.95 31.13 -12.50
N SER A 30 10.92 31.62 -13.23
CA SER A 30 10.88 32.11 -14.63
C SER A 30 9.78 31.41 -15.45
N THR A 31 8.57 31.96 -15.51
CA THR A 31 8.08 33.03 -16.43
C THR A 31 8.04 32.65 -17.91
N ALA A 32 6.82 32.64 -18.44
CA ALA A 32 6.44 32.53 -19.84
C ALA A 32 6.83 33.77 -20.68
N SER A 33 7.09 33.58 -21.99
CA SER A 33 6.56 34.40 -23.10
C SER A 33 7.02 33.86 -24.48
N PRO A 34 6.28 34.10 -25.60
CA PRO A 34 6.48 33.46 -26.92
C PRO A 34 7.16 34.35 -27.99
N ALA A 35 7.71 33.67 -29.02
CA ALA A 35 7.94 34.03 -30.45
C ALA A 35 8.61 35.39 -30.83
N PRO A 36 9.50 35.45 -31.86
CA PRO A 36 9.07 35.44 -33.27
C PRO A 36 10.04 34.81 -34.30
N ALA A 37 9.54 34.76 -35.55
CA ALA A 37 10.08 34.15 -36.76
C ALA A 37 11.37 34.76 -37.32
N ILE A 38 12.17 33.92 -37.99
CA ILE A 38 13.09 34.34 -39.07
C ILE A 38 12.99 33.32 -40.21
N ALA A 39 12.60 33.82 -41.38
CA ALA A 39 12.64 33.13 -42.66
C ALA A 39 14.08 33.06 -43.17
N VAL A 40 14.51 31.88 -43.63
CA VAL A 40 15.71 31.74 -44.46
C VAL A 40 15.44 30.71 -45.55
N THR A 41 15.33 31.19 -46.78
CA THR A 41 15.47 30.41 -48.01
C THR A 41 16.96 30.12 -48.26
N PRO A 42 17.29 28.92 -48.78
CA PRO A 42 18.34 28.89 -49.80
C PRO A 42 17.98 28.00 -51.00
N GLN A 43 17.95 28.67 -52.16
CA GLN A 43 18.70 28.35 -53.38
C GLN A 43 18.76 26.89 -53.85
N SER A 44 18.07 26.65 -54.97
CA SER A 44 18.26 25.53 -55.88
C SER A 44 19.72 25.40 -56.33
N ALA A 45 20.31 24.22 -56.13
CA ALA A 45 21.51 23.78 -56.83
C ALA A 45 21.22 22.47 -57.57
N THR A 46 21.14 22.58 -58.88
CA THR A 46 21.01 21.48 -59.83
C THR A 46 22.33 20.71 -59.86
N ALA A 47 22.35 19.48 -59.35
CA ALA A 47 23.43 18.53 -59.58
C ALA A 47 22.84 17.24 -60.15
N ALA A 48 22.96 17.10 -61.47
CA ALA A 48 22.69 15.86 -62.18
C ALA A 48 23.75 14.83 -61.77
N THR A 49 23.33 13.69 -61.21
CA THR A 49 24.16 12.49 -61.16
C THR A 49 23.30 11.23 -61.22
N LYS A 50 23.33 10.63 -62.42
CA LYS A 50 23.29 9.19 -62.72
C LYS A 50 22.12 8.37 -62.16
N SER A 51 21.26 8.01 -63.09
CA SER A 51 20.26 6.94 -63.06
C SER A 51 20.78 5.66 -62.37
N ALA A 52 20.14 5.31 -61.25
CA ALA A 52 19.98 3.93 -60.80
C ALA A 52 18.47 3.67 -60.75
N PRO A 53 17.98 2.50 -61.19
CA PRO A 53 16.55 2.21 -61.12
C PRO A 53 16.19 2.00 -59.65
N LYS A 54 15.78 3.09 -58.98
CA LYS A 54 15.04 2.99 -57.74
C LYS A 54 13.69 2.43 -58.13
N SER A 55 13.56 1.11 -58.08
CA SER A 55 12.26 0.45 -58.11
C SER A 55 11.49 0.98 -56.91
N THR A 56 10.69 2.03 -57.14
CA THR A 56 9.62 2.44 -56.25
C THR A 56 8.60 1.31 -56.28
N ILE A 57 8.91 0.24 -55.54
CA ILE A 57 7.96 -0.81 -55.20
C ILE A 57 6.78 -0.07 -54.58
N SER A 58 5.64 -0.07 -55.26
CA SER A 58 4.41 0.51 -54.73
C SER A 58 4.00 -0.32 -53.52
N THR A 59 4.44 0.11 -52.33
CA THR A 59 4.22 -0.60 -51.06
C THR A 59 2.74 -0.85 -50.81
N ASN A 60 1.90 0.14 -51.16
CA ASN A 60 0.44 0.03 -51.10
C ASN A 60 -0.09 -1.06 -52.03
N SER A 61 0.46 -1.19 -53.24
CA SER A 61 0.05 -2.25 -54.17
C SER A 61 0.40 -3.64 -53.64
N THR A 62 1.57 -3.81 -53.02
CA THR A 62 2.00 -5.10 -52.46
C THR A 62 1.20 -5.49 -51.21
N ILE A 63 0.81 -4.50 -50.39
CA ILE A 63 -0.07 -4.72 -49.24
C ILE A 63 -1.45 -5.20 -49.70
N SER A 64 -2.08 -4.51 -50.66
CA SER A 64 -3.38 -4.90 -51.20
C SER A 64 -3.35 -6.28 -51.87
N GLU A 65 -2.29 -6.58 -52.62
CA GLU A 65 -2.07 -7.90 -53.20
C GLU A 65 -2.01 -8.98 -52.10
N LEU A 66 -1.22 -8.76 -51.04
CA LEU A 66 -1.11 -9.72 -49.96
C LEU A 66 -2.44 -9.92 -49.22
N GLN A 67 -3.21 -8.85 -49.01
CA GLN A 67 -4.50 -8.92 -48.35
C GLN A 67 -5.52 -9.77 -49.13
N GLN A 68 -5.49 -9.70 -50.46
CA GLN A 68 -6.31 -10.57 -51.32
C GLN A 68 -5.86 -12.04 -51.27
N LEU A 69 -4.56 -12.28 -51.06
CA LEU A 69 -4.00 -13.62 -51.00
C LEU A 69 -4.13 -14.28 -49.61
N MET A 70 -4.34 -13.52 -48.53
CA MET A 70 -4.45 -14.06 -47.16
C MET A 70 -5.43 -15.22 -46.95
N PRO A 71 -6.62 -15.28 -47.58
CA PRO A 71 -7.58 -16.34 -47.30
C PRO A 71 -7.04 -17.75 -47.62
N ASN A 72 -6.38 -17.93 -48.77
CA ASN A 72 -5.93 -19.25 -49.27
C ASN A 72 -4.77 -19.17 -50.30
N GLY A 73 -4.26 -17.98 -50.63
CA GLY A 73 -3.29 -17.76 -51.72
C GLY A 73 -1.82 -17.76 -51.29
N VAL A 74 -1.55 -17.88 -49.99
CA VAL A 74 -0.21 -17.97 -49.41
C VAL A 74 -0.22 -18.94 -48.23
N SER A 75 0.89 -19.64 -48.03
CA SER A 75 1.14 -20.49 -46.87
C SER A 75 2.04 -19.76 -45.88
N GLU A 76 1.67 -19.77 -44.60
CA GLU A 76 2.49 -19.19 -43.55
C GLU A 76 3.66 -20.13 -43.21
N MET A 77 4.88 -19.65 -43.42
CA MET A 77 6.08 -20.39 -43.04
C MET A 77 6.46 -20.10 -41.59
N ARG A 78 6.45 -18.81 -41.21
CA ARG A 78 6.86 -18.34 -39.89
C ARG A 78 6.14 -17.05 -39.55
N THR A 79 5.73 -16.91 -38.29
CA THR A 79 5.28 -15.63 -37.74
C THR A 79 5.85 -15.42 -36.35
N THR A 80 6.20 -14.17 -36.05
CA THR A 80 6.64 -13.73 -34.72
C THR A 80 5.77 -12.57 -34.27
N TYR A 81 5.39 -12.59 -33.00
CA TYR A 81 4.64 -11.53 -32.34
C TYR A 81 5.47 -10.94 -31.20
N ASN A 82 5.49 -9.60 -31.13
CA ASN A 82 6.07 -8.81 -30.06
C ASN A 82 5.03 -7.76 -29.66
N GLY A 83 4.33 -8.01 -28.54
CA GLY A 83 3.16 -7.20 -28.17
C GLY A 83 2.12 -7.17 -29.30
N SER A 84 1.69 -5.98 -29.67
CA SER A 84 0.74 -5.79 -30.77
C SER A 84 1.36 -5.81 -32.19
N TYR A 85 2.69 -5.85 -32.28
CA TYR A 85 3.45 -5.86 -33.53
C TYR A 85 3.84 -7.29 -33.92
N GLY A 86 3.98 -7.55 -35.23
CA GLY A 86 4.44 -8.84 -35.70
C GLY A 86 5.04 -8.82 -37.10
N ALA A 87 5.72 -9.92 -37.41
CA ALA A 87 6.34 -10.15 -38.71
C ALA A 87 6.00 -11.56 -39.19
N SER A 88 5.61 -11.70 -40.45
CA SER A 88 5.30 -12.98 -41.09
C SER A 88 6.14 -13.20 -42.34
N LEU A 89 6.62 -14.43 -42.51
CA LEU A 89 7.18 -14.95 -43.74
C LEU A 89 6.16 -15.90 -44.36
N LEU A 90 5.70 -15.56 -45.55
CA LEU A 90 4.63 -16.23 -46.26
C LEU A 90 5.16 -16.68 -47.63
N PHE A 91 4.68 -17.82 -48.12
CA PHE A 91 5.10 -18.38 -49.39
C PHE A 91 3.91 -18.70 -50.28
N LYS A 92 3.96 -18.21 -51.53
CA LYS A 92 3.00 -18.53 -52.58
C LYS A 92 3.57 -19.63 -53.48
N PRO A 93 3.06 -20.88 -53.39
CA PRO A 93 3.61 -22.02 -54.12
C PRO A 93 3.50 -21.86 -55.63
N ASP A 94 2.37 -21.37 -56.14
CA ASP A 94 2.09 -21.25 -57.58
C ASP A 94 3.12 -20.42 -58.34
N THR A 95 3.68 -19.41 -57.67
CA THR A 95 4.62 -18.44 -58.26
C THR A 95 6.01 -18.51 -57.62
N ARG A 96 6.24 -19.46 -56.71
CA ARG A 96 7.45 -19.56 -55.88
C ARG A 96 7.88 -18.18 -55.35
N THR A 97 6.93 -17.43 -54.80
CA THR A 97 7.16 -16.06 -54.35
C THR A 97 6.95 -15.94 -52.86
N TYR A 98 7.88 -15.29 -52.20
CA TYR A 98 7.84 -14.99 -50.78
C TYR A 98 7.24 -13.61 -50.55
N TYR A 99 6.41 -13.50 -49.53
CA TYR A 99 5.90 -12.25 -49.00
C TYR A 99 6.34 -12.14 -47.55
N VAL A 100 7.10 -11.10 -47.24
CA VAL A 100 7.52 -10.78 -45.88
C VAL A 100 6.73 -9.57 -45.43
N ALA A 101 5.94 -9.73 -44.38
CA ALA A 101 5.02 -8.72 -43.92
C ALA A 101 5.39 -8.25 -42.52
N LEU A 102 5.41 -6.94 -42.30
CA LEU A 102 5.35 -6.31 -40.99
C LEU A 102 3.89 -5.93 -40.75
N PHE A 103 3.38 -6.11 -39.54
CA PHE A 103 2.00 -5.76 -39.21
C PHE A 103 1.85 -5.31 -37.76
N GLN A 104 0.73 -4.64 -37.49
CA GLN A 104 0.25 -4.33 -36.15
C GLN A 104 -1.21 -4.76 -36.05
N GLN A 105 -1.56 -5.61 -35.08
CA GLN A 105 -2.94 -6.09 -34.86
C GLN A 105 -3.60 -6.63 -36.15
N LYS A 106 -2.83 -7.39 -36.94
CA LYS A 106 -3.19 -7.95 -38.27
C LYS A 106 -3.30 -6.93 -39.42
N ASN A 107 -3.01 -5.66 -39.20
CA ASN A 107 -2.95 -4.65 -40.25
C ASN A 107 -1.53 -4.58 -40.83
N PHE A 108 -1.40 -4.90 -42.12
CA PHE A 108 -0.13 -4.81 -42.83
C PHE A 108 0.16 -3.36 -43.22
N TRP A 109 1.26 -2.83 -42.71
CA TRP A 109 1.80 -1.50 -43.07
C TRP A 109 3.08 -1.57 -43.91
N ARG A 110 3.69 -2.75 -44.05
CA ARG A 110 4.84 -2.96 -44.93
C ARG A 110 4.90 -4.41 -45.38
N VAL A 111 5.01 -4.62 -46.70
CA VAL A 111 5.17 -5.94 -47.30
C VAL A 111 6.29 -5.88 -48.33
N VAL A 112 7.16 -6.89 -48.32
CA VAL A 112 8.23 -7.09 -49.30
C VAL A 112 7.98 -8.39 -50.03
N LYS A 113 7.96 -8.32 -51.36
CA LYS A 113 7.80 -9.47 -52.26
C LYS A 113 9.15 -9.83 -52.86
N THR A 114 9.52 -11.10 -52.85
CA THR A 114 10.77 -11.59 -53.49
C THR A 114 10.65 -13.04 -53.93
N ALA A 115 11.38 -13.43 -54.98
CA ALA A 115 11.52 -14.83 -55.39
C ALA A 115 12.75 -15.51 -54.75
N SER A 116 13.61 -14.74 -54.05
CA SER A 116 14.80 -15.26 -53.37
C SER A 116 14.47 -15.64 -51.93
N ASP A 117 14.65 -16.92 -51.61
CA ASP A 117 14.50 -17.47 -50.26
C ASP A 117 15.43 -16.77 -49.25
N THR A 118 16.71 -16.64 -49.60
CA THR A 118 17.73 -15.97 -48.77
C THR A 118 17.37 -14.51 -48.47
N GLN A 119 16.87 -13.78 -49.48
CA GLN A 119 16.43 -12.40 -49.27
C GLN A 119 15.19 -12.34 -48.38
N ALA A 120 14.23 -13.26 -48.57
CA ALA A 120 13.03 -13.33 -47.75
C ALA A 120 13.37 -13.56 -46.27
N GLU A 121 14.28 -14.50 -45.98
CA GLU A 121 14.75 -14.73 -44.62
C GLU A 121 15.45 -13.52 -44.00
N GLN A 122 16.30 -12.83 -44.77
CA GLN A 122 17.02 -11.65 -44.27
C GLN A 122 16.06 -10.50 -43.95
N VAL A 123 15.09 -10.25 -44.83
CA VAL A 123 14.06 -9.23 -44.60
C VAL A 123 13.20 -9.61 -43.39
N TYR A 124 12.84 -10.88 -43.26
CA TYR A 124 12.07 -11.37 -42.11
C TYR A 124 12.81 -11.15 -40.80
N LYS A 125 14.09 -11.52 -40.70
CA LYS A 125 14.93 -11.26 -39.51
C LYS A 125 15.02 -9.76 -39.20
N SER A 126 15.16 -8.92 -40.22
CA SER A 126 15.15 -7.47 -40.05
C SER A 126 13.82 -6.94 -39.53
N PHE A 127 12.70 -7.51 -39.98
CA PHE A 127 11.36 -7.14 -39.52
C PHE A 127 11.13 -7.59 -38.08
N VAL A 128 11.57 -8.79 -37.70
CA VAL A 128 11.56 -9.25 -36.29
C VAL A 128 12.30 -8.25 -35.39
N GLY A 129 13.52 -7.85 -35.75
CA GLY A 129 14.26 -6.85 -34.96
C GLY A 129 13.60 -5.46 -34.97
N GLN A 130 12.76 -5.13 -35.95
CA GLN A 130 11.96 -3.90 -35.94
C GLN A 130 10.75 -4.03 -35.01
N THR A 131 10.06 -5.18 -34.99
CA THR A 131 8.89 -5.37 -34.11
C THR A 131 9.27 -5.38 -32.65
N GLU A 132 10.44 -5.91 -32.28
CA GLU A 132 10.99 -5.83 -30.92
C GLU A 132 11.07 -4.36 -30.46
N LYS A 133 11.74 -3.51 -31.24
CA LYS A 133 11.91 -2.08 -30.91
C LYS A 133 10.60 -1.31 -30.84
N LEU A 134 9.65 -1.63 -31.73
CA LEU A 134 8.33 -1.00 -31.73
C LEU A 134 7.51 -1.42 -30.50
N ALA A 135 7.63 -2.68 -30.08
CA ALA A 135 6.93 -3.21 -28.92
C ALA A 135 7.53 -2.77 -27.58
N ASP A 136 8.79 -2.35 -27.54
CA ASP A 136 9.49 -2.00 -26.29
C ASP A 136 8.70 -1.02 -25.40
N VAL A 137 8.13 0.03 -25.99
CA VAL A 137 7.35 1.03 -25.25
C VAL A 137 6.03 0.44 -24.75
N GLU A 138 5.30 -0.29 -25.61
CA GLU A 138 4.03 -0.94 -25.26
C GLU A 138 4.24 -1.92 -24.09
N LEU A 139 5.23 -2.79 -24.20
CA LEU A 139 5.54 -3.80 -23.19
C LEU A 139 6.04 -3.17 -21.88
N ARG A 140 6.79 -2.07 -21.95
CA ARG A 140 7.20 -1.33 -20.76
C ARG A 140 6.00 -0.67 -20.07
N SER A 141 5.11 -0.05 -20.82
CA SER A 141 3.90 0.56 -20.28
C SER A 141 2.98 -0.48 -19.63
N LEU A 142 2.82 -1.65 -20.24
CA LEU A 142 2.04 -2.76 -19.67
C LEU A 142 2.59 -3.20 -18.31
N LYS A 143 3.92 -3.36 -18.20
CA LYS A 143 4.59 -3.72 -16.94
C LYS A 143 4.42 -2.62 -15.89
N LEU A 144 4.63 -1.37 -16.29
CA LEU A 144 4.53 -0.24 -15.38
C LEU A 144 3.10 -0.07 -14.83
N GLU A 145 2.08 -0.28 -15.66
CA GLU A 145 0.69 -0.26 -15.19
C GLU A 145 0.42 -1.40 -14.20
N ALA A 146 0.93 -2.60 -14.46
CA ALA A 146 0.81 -3.72 -13.51
C ALA A 146 1.49 -3.41 -12.17
N ASP A 147 2.70 -2.84 -12.19
CA ASP A 147 3.43 -2.46 -10.98
C ASP A 147 2.71 -1.37 -10.19
N LYS A 148 2.11 -0.40 -10.90
CA LYS A 148 1.27 0.63 -10.30
C LYS A 148 0.06 0.01 -9.59
N GLN A 149 -0.70 -0.85 -10.29
CA GLN A 149 -1.87 -1.51 -9.71
C GLN A 149 -1.51 -2.33 -8.46
N TYR A 150 -0.38 -3.04 -8.50
CA TYR A 150 0.12 -3.78 -7.35
C TYR A 150 0.48 -2.88 -6.16
N THR A 151 1.11 -1.73 -6.43
CA THR A 151 1.48 -0.74 -5.39
C THR A 151 0.23 -0.10 -4.79
N GLU A 152 -0.77 0.26 -5.60
CA GLU A 152 -2.05 0.81 -5.15
C GLU A 152 -2.78 -0.17 -4.20
N GLN A 153 -2.75 -1.47 -4.50
CA GLN A 153 -3.32 -2.49 -3.60
C GLN A 153 -2.58 -2.56 -2.25
N GLN A 154 -1.24 -2.47 -2.27
CA GLN A 154 -0.47 -2.45 -1.02
C GLN A 154 -0.78 -1.20 -0.19
N ILE A 155 -0.90 -0.02 -0.82
CA ILE A 155 -1.29 1.21 -0.13
C ILE A 155 -2.65 1.02 0.54
N ALA A 156 -3.66 0.53 -0.18
CA ALA A 156 -5.00 0.31 0.37
C ALA A 156 -5.00 -0.66 1.58
N MET A 157 -4.20 -1.72 1.54
CA MET A 157 -4.02 -2.63 2.68
C MET A 157 -3.41 -1.91 3.90
N GLN A 158 -2.40 -1.08 3.67
CA GLN A 158 -1.73 -0.34 4.76
C GLN A 158 -2.62 0.75 5.33
N GLU A 159 -3.40 1.45 4.52
CA GLU A 159 -4.41 2.41 4.98
C GLU A 159 -5.47 1.74 5.85
N THR A 160 -5.94 0.56 5.43
CA THR A 160 -6.88 -0.24 6.23
C THR A 160 -6.28 -0.61 7.59
N ARG A 161 -5.02 -1.06 7.60
CA ARG A 161 -4.31 -1.39 8.84
C ARG A 161 -4.10 -0.17 9.73
N LEU A 162 -3.72 0.96 9.14
CA LEU A 162 -3.52 2.21 9.83
C LEU A 162 -4.82 2.68 10.50
N ASN A 163 -5.95 2.62 9.80
CA ASN A 163 -7.27 2.95 10.36
C ASN A 163 -7.66 2.01 11.51
N ALA A 164 -7.42 0.71 11.37
CA ALA A 164 -7.67 -0.25 12.44
C ALA A 164 -6.84 0.05 13.70
N LEU A 165 -5.54 0.36 13.52
CA LEU A 165 -4.65 0.72 14.64
C LEU A 165 -5.06 2.04 15.31
N GLN A 166 -5.47 3.04 14.53
CA GLN A 166 -5.98 4.30 15.11
C GLN A 166 -7.24 4.08 15.95
N ASN A 167 -8.16 3.25 15.47
CA ASN A 167 -9.37 2.88 16.22
C ASN A 167 -9.04 2.11 17.50
N ASP A 168 -8.09 1.18 17.45
CA ASP A 168 -7.65 0.42 18.64
C ASP A 168 -7.03 1.35 19.70
N VAL A 169 -6.16 2.29 19.30
CA VAL A 169 -5.59 3.28 20.21
C VAL A 169 -6.67 4.17 20.82
N ALA A 170 -7.64 4.63 20.02
CA ALA A 170 -8.75 5.44 20.53
C ALA A 170 -9.60 4.66 21.55
N LEU A 171 -9.88 3.38 21.28
CA LEU A 171 -10.61 2.50 22.18
C LEU A 171 -9.83 2.26 23.49
N GLN A 172 -8.51 2.01 23.40
CA GLN A 172 -7.65 1.84 24.57
C GLN A 172 -7.68 3.08 25.47
N GLN A 173 -7.53 4.28 24.90
CA GLN A 173 -7.61 5.53 25.66
C GLN A 173 -8.96 5.70 26.35
N GLN A 174 -10.06 5.36 25.67
CA GLN A 174 -11.40 5.40 26.27
C GLN A 174 -11.53 4.40 27.44
N GLN A 175 -10.99 3.19 27.29
CA GLN A 175 -10.99 2.18 28.35
C GLN A 175 -10.17 2.63 29.55
N GLU A 176 -8.97 3.18 29.34
CA GLU A 176 -8.14 3.73 30.41
C GLU A 176 -8.87 4.82 31.20
N GLN A 177 -9.53 5.77 30.51
CA GLN A 177 -10.32 6.82 31.15
C GLN A 177 -11.49 6.22 31.97
N SER A 178 -12.16 5.19 31.45
CA SER A 178 -13.25 4.52 32.17
C SER A 178 -12.75 3.83 33.45
N VAL A 179 -11.61 3.14 33.37
CA VAL A 179 -10.99 2.48 34.53
C VAL A 179 -10.58 3.49 35.59
N LEU A 180 -9.99 4.63 35.19
CA LEU A 180 -9.65 5.70 36.11
C LEU A 180 -10.89 6.28 36.81
N ALA A 181 -11.97 6.56 36.05
CA ALA A 181 -13.22 7.04 36.61
C ALA A 181 -13.85 6.05 37.62
N GLN A 182 -13.82 4.75 37.30
CA GLN A 182 -14.30 3.70 38.21
C GLN A 182 -13.46 3.60 39.49
N GLN A 183 -12.13 3.73 39.37
CA GLN A 183 -11.25 3.73 40.54
C GLN A 183 -11.54 4.92 41.48
N ASP A 184 -11.71 6.11 40.93
CA ASP A 184 -12.03 7.29 41.73
C ASP A 184 -13.40 7.17 42.39
N GLN A 185 -14.40 6.66 41.68
CA GLN A 185 -15.71 6.35 42.26
C GLN A 185 -15.60 5.32 43.39
N GLY A 186 -14.81 4.25 43.21
CA GLY A 186 -14.58 3.23 44.24
C GLY A 186 -13.90 3.80 45.49
N ARG A 187 -12.90 4.68 45.30
CA ARG A 187 -12.24 5.38 46.41
C ARG A 187 -13.21 6.25 47.20
N GLN A 188 -14.08 7.01 46.52
CA GLN A 188 -15.11 7.82 47.16
C GLN A 188 -16.09 6.96 47.97
N GLN A 189 -16.54 5.83 47.41
CA GLN A 189 -17.43 4.90 48.12
C GLN A 189 -16.75 4.29 49.35
N ALA A 190 -15.48 3.89 49.25
CA ALA A 190 -14.72 3.36 50.37
C ALA A 190 -14.57 4.39 51.51
N GLN A 191 -14.31 5.65 51.17
CA GLN A 191 -14.26 6.75 52.14
C GLN A 191 -15.61 6.96 52.84
N LEU A 192 -16.71 6.98 52.10
CA LEU A 192 -18.06 7.09 52.66
C LEU A 192 -18.39 5.93 53.61
N LEU A 193 -18.05 4.69 53.23
CA LEU A 193 -18.26 3.52 54.06
C LEU A 193 -17.40 3.55 55.33
N SER A 194 -16.13 3.95 55.23
CA SER A 194 -15.25 4.13 56.38
C SER A 194 -15.82 5.17 57.36
N ASN A 195 -16.30 6.31 56.85
CA ASN A 195 -16.93 7.35 57.68
C ASN A 195 -18.20 6.82 58.38
N LYS A 196 -19.06 6.06 57.67
CA LYS A 196 -20.24 5.42 58.26
C LYS A 196 -19.87 4.40 59.34
N GLN A 197 -18.84 3.59 59.11
CA GLN A 197 -18.35 2.61 60.09
C GLN A 197 -17.82 3.29 61.36
N GLN A 198 -17.05 4.37 61.20
CA GLN A 198 -16.53 5.16 62.33
C GLN A 198 -17.67 5.78 63.15
N ALA A 199 -18.67 6.36 62.49
CA ALA A 199 -19.86 6.91 63.13
C ALA A 199 -20.61 5.83 63.94
N ALA A 200 -20.94 4.69 63.33
CA ALA A 200 -21.61 3.57 63.99
C ALA A 200 -20.81 3.01 65.18
N SER A 201 -19.49 2.91 65.04
CA SER A 201 -18.60 2.47 66.12
C SER A 201 -18.59 3.45 67.30
N SER A 202 -18.64 4.75 67.04
CA SER A 202 -18.72 5.78 68.08
C SER A 202 -20.05 5.74 68.83
N GLU A 203 -21.14 5.51 68.11
CA GLU A 203 -22.48 5.37 68.68
C GLU A 203 -22.58 4.13 69.58
N LEU A 204 -22.03 2.99 69.13
CA LEU A 204 -21.96 1.77 69.93
C LEU A 204 -21.19 1.98 71.24
N ARG A 205 -20.02 2.64 71.20
CA ARG A 205 -19.24 2.96 72.42
C ARG A 205 -20.01 3.87 73.38
N SER A 206 -20.72 4.87 72.84
CA SER A 206 -21.57 5.76 73.63
C SER A 206 -22.68 4.97 74.33
N LEU A 207 -23.40 4.10 73.61
CA LEU A 207 -24.41 3.22 74.20
C LEU A 207 -23.82 2.30 75.29
N GLN A 208 -22.67 1.67 75.04
CA GLN A 208 -22.00 0.82 76.03
C GLN A 208 -21.56 1.60 77.29
N SER A 209 -21.14 2.86 77.16
CA SER A 209 -20.82 3.70 78.32
C SER A 209 -22.07 4.06 79.15
N ARG A 210 -23.20 4.33 78.49
CA ARG A 210 -24.48 4.59 79.14
C ARG A 210 -24.99 3.37 79.91
N ILE A 211 -24.90 2.18 79.31
CA ILE A 211 -25.27 0.92 79.95
C ILE A 211 -24.44 0.72 81.22
N ARG A 212 -23.10 0.81 81.14
CA ARG A 212 -22.22 0.67 82.31
C ARG A 212 -22.48 1.72 83.40
N ALA A 213 -22.78 2.96 83.01
CA ALA A 213 -23.14 4.00 83.97
C ALA A 213 -24.43 3.65 84.72
N LEU A 214 -25.46 3.16 84.02
CA LEU A 214 -26.72 2.71 84.62
C LEU A 214 -26.51 1.49 85.55
N GLU A 215 -25.72 0.51 85.13
CA GLU A 215 -25.37 -0.66 85.95
C GLU A 215 -24.64 -0.24 87.24
N SER A 216 -23.67 0.69 87.15
CA SER A 216 -22.93 1.18 88.32
C SER A 216 -23.82 1.95 89.31
N GLN A 217 -24.80 2.71 88.81
CA GLN A 217 -25.80 3.37 89.65
C GLN A 217 -26.67 2.34 90.35
N GLN A 218 -27.10 1.28 89.66
CA GLN A 218 -27.91 0.22 90.26
C GLN A 218 -27.16 -0.54 91.35
N VAL A 219 -25.87 -0.85 91.15
CA VAL A 219 -25.02 -1.48 92.17
C VAL A 219 -24.85 -0.55 93.38
N THR A 220 -24.59 0.74 93.15
CA THR A 220 -24.42 1.72 94.24
C THR A 220 -25.71 1.86 95.05
N LEU A 221 -26.87 1.98 94.40
CA LEU A 221 -28.17 2.04 95.07
C LEU A 221 -28.48 0.77 95.87
N ASN A 222 -28.13 -0.40 95.34
CA ASN A 222 -28.31 -1.67 96.04
C ASN A 222 -27.39 -1.79 97.25
N ASN A 223 -26.12 -1.35 97.14
CA ASN A 223 -25.17 -1.39 98.24
C ASN A 223 -25.51 -0.39 99.35
N SER A 224 -26.05 0.78 99.01
CA SER A 224 -26.61 1.74 99.97
C SER A 224 -27.80 1.14 100.73
N ASN A 225 -28.68 0.40 100.06
CA ASN A 225 -29.82 -0.27 100.71
C ASN A 225 -29.37 -1.41 101.66
N LEU A 226 -28.29 -2.13 101.35
CA LEU A 226 -27.72 -3.11 102.29
C LEU A 226 -26.97 -2.47 103.48
N GLY A 227 -26.34 -1.31 103.30
CA GLY A 227 -25.63 -0.58 104.37
C GLY A 227 -26.53 -0.08 105.50
N ASP A 228 -27.77 0.27 105.20
CA ASP A 228 -28.75 0.76 106.20
C ASP A 228 -29.33 -0.36 107.09
N THR A 229 -29.08 -1.64 106.77
CA THR A 229 -29.65 -2.78 107.52
C THR A 229 -28.78 -3.32 108.67
N ASN A 230 -27.56 -2.82 108.87
CA ASN A 230 -26.63 -3.35 109.89
C ASN A 230 -26.40 -2.44 111.12
N THR A 231 -27.21 -1.39 111.31
CA THR A 231 -27.08 -0.45 112.45
C THR A 231 -28.19 -0.53 113.51
N THR A 232 -29.14 -1.47 113.42
CA THR A 232 -30.14 -1.68 114.48
C THR A 232 -29.78 -2.91 115.32
N LYS A 233 -28.74 -2.78 116.15
CA LYS A 233 -28.47 -3.70 117.26
C LYS A 233 -28.49 -2.90 118.57
N LYS A 234 -29.66 -2.84 119.21
CA LYS A 234 -29.80 -2.84 120.67
C LYS A 234 -31.21 -3.24 121.06
#